data_AF-A0A962Q3H7-F1
#
_entry.id   AF-A0A962Q3H7-F1
#
_cell.length_a   1.000
_cell.length_b   1.000
_cell.length_c   1.000
_cell.angle_alpha   90.00
_cell.angle_beta   90.00
_cell.angle_gamma   90.00
#
_symmetry.space_group_name_H-M   'P 1'
#
loop_
_entity.id
_entity.type
_entity.pdbx_description
1 polymer ?
#
loop_
_entity_poly.entity_id
_entity_poly.type
_entity_poly.pdbx_seq_one_letter_code
_entity_poly.pdbx_strand_id
1 'polypeptide(L)'
;MSGKSVSIAGIRIDNSAPFVLLGGVNVLESRDFALQVAEHYVEVCSRLGIPYVFKASYDKANRSSIHSFRGPGLDEGLKILAEVKAAFGVPVITDVHTPEQAAPAAEVCDIIQLPAFLARQTDLVAAMAATGAAINIKKPQFLSPSQMANIVEKFAECGNTRVMLCERGSNFGYDNLVVDMLGFGVMKRSCNDVPLIFDVTHALQCRDTGGAASGGRRSQVVELARSGMALGLAGLFLEAHPDPDKALCDGPSALPLSQLEPFLQQVKAVDDLVKSLPPLHID
;
A
#
# COMPACT_ATOMS: atom_id res chain seq x y z
N MET A 1 -1.75 22.83 -12.62
CA MET A 1 -0.84 21.88 -13.28
C MET A 1 -1.55 20.53 -13.31
N SER A 2 -1.60 19.84 -14.45
CA SER A 2 -2.11 18.47 -14.51
C SER A 2 -1.23 17.59 -13.64
N GLY A 3 -1.78 16.96 -12.60
CA GLY A 3 -1.03 16.06 -11.70
C GLY A 3 -0.35 14.92 -12.45
N LYS A 4 0.68 14.32 -11.86
CA LYS A 4 1.32 13.14 -12.43
C LYS A 4 0.40 11.93 -12.24
N SER A 5 0.24 11.14 -13.29
CA SER A 5 -0.52 9.88 -13.24
C SER A 5 0.38 8.69 -13.51
N VAL A 6 0.06 7.57 -12.86
CA VAL A 6 0.69 6.27 -13.13
C VAL A 6 -0.36 5.35 -13.72
N SER A 7 -0.09 4.79 -14.90
CA SER A 7 -1.00 3.85 -15.57
C SER A 7 -0.50 2.42 -15.44
N ILE A 8 -1.40 1.50 -15.09
CA ILE A 8 -1.11 0.09 -14.78
C ILE A 8 -2.28 -0.77 -15.25
N ALA A 9 -2.06 -1.67 -16.20
CA ALA A 9 -3.10 -2.58 -16.72
C ALA A 9 -4.44 -1.87 -17.05
N GLY A 10 -4.37 -0.66 -17.63
CA GLY A 10 -5.55 0.16 -17.96
C GLY A 10 -6.13 0.98 -16.79
N ILE A 11 -5.66 0.79 -15.57
CA ILE A 11 -6.01 1.59 -14.40
C ILE A 11 -5.14 2.85 -14.36
N ARG A 12 -5.77 4.03 -14.25
CA ARG A 12 -5.09 5.31 -14.02
C ARG A 12 -5.10 5.64 -12.54
N ILE A 13 -3.92 5.75 -11.93
CA ILE A 13 -3.71 6.16 -10.55
C ILE A 13 -3.28 7.63 -10.53
N ASP A 14 -4.10 8.51 -9.96
CA ASP A 14 -3.97 9.96 -10.03
C ASP A 14 -4.68 10.61 -8.83
N ASN A 15 -4.10 11.66 -8.25
CA ASN A 15 -4.67 12.36 -7.08
C ASN A 15 -6.05 12.98 -7.33
N SER A 16 -6.46 13.15 -8.58
CA SER A 16 -7.74 13.73 -9.02
C SER A 16 -8.73 12.72 -9.60
N ALA A 17 -8.29 11.49 -9.89
CA ALA A 17 -9.16 10.41 -10.37
C ALA A 17 -9.89 9.72 -9.20
N PRO A 18 -10.95 8.93 -9.45
CA PRO A 18 -11.51 8.03 -8.44
C PRO A 18 -10.41 7.18 -7.81
N PHE A 19 -10.47 6.98 -6.49
CA PHE A 19 -9.41 6.27 -5.79
C PHE A 19 -9.24 4.82 -6.29
N VAL A 20 -7.99 4.36 -6.32
CA VAL A 20 -7.65 2.96 -6.60
C VAL A 20 -7.40 2.23 -5.29
N LEU A 21 -7.98 1.05 -5.13
CA LEU A 21 -7.73 0.18 -3.99
C LEU A 21 -6.52 -0.72 -4.25
N LEU A 22 -5.48 -0.58 -3.43
CA LEU A 22 -4.38 -1.54 -3.30
C LEU A 22 -4.72 -2.45 -2.11
N GLY A 23 -5.53 -3.47 -2.38
CA GLY A 23 -6.18 -4.28 -1.33
C GLY A 23 -5.76 -5.74 -1.37
N GLY A 24 -5.63 -6.39 -0.22
CA GLY A 24 -5.39 -7.83 -0.18
C GLY A 24 -4.99 -8.32 1.19
N VAL A 25 -3.91 -9.09 1.28
CA VAL A 25 -3.46 -9.75 2.52
C VAL A 25 -2.05 -9.30 2.93
N ASN A 26 -1.73 -9.43 4.22
CA ASN A 26 -0.40 -9.04 4.71
C ASN A 26 0.72 -9.90 4.13
N VAL A 27 0.55 -11.22 4.18
CA VAL A 27 1.51 -12.22 3.72
C VAL A 27 0.74 -13.32 2.99
N LEU A 28 1.34 -13.91 1.98
CA LEU A 28 0.82 -15.14 1.39
C LEU A 28 0.93 -16.28 2.41
N GLU A 29 -0.20 -16.85 2.81
CA GLU A 29 -0.23 -18.00 3.74
C GLU A 29 -0.29 -19.32 2.97
N SER A 30 -1.11 -19.37 1.92
CA SER A 30 -1.18 -20.46 0.95
C SER A 30 -1.77 -19.97 -0.38
N ARG A 31 -1.67 -20.81 -1.42
CA ARG A 31 -2.28 -20.56 -2.74
C ARG A 31 -3.79 -20.36 -2.63
N ASP A 32 -4.49 -21.33 -2.04
CA ASP A 32 -5.95 -21.33 -1.97
C ASP A 32 -6.48 -20.16 -1.15
N PHE A 33 -5.77 -19.82 -0.06
CA PHE A 33 -6.06 -18.63 0.73
C PHE A 33 -5.96 -17.35 -0.11
N ALA A 34 -4.88 -17.18 -0.88
CA ALA A 34 -4.69 -16.00 -1.71
C ALA A 34 -5.79 -15.88 -2.78
N LEU A 35 -6.15 -16.99 -3.44
CA LEU A 35 -7.21 -17.02 -4.45
C LEU A 35 -8.59 -16.69 -3.86
N GLN A 36 -8.94 -17.27 -2.71
CA GLN A 36 -10.21 -17.00 -2.05
C GLN A 36 -10.35 -15.54 -1.61
N VAL A 37 -9.29 -14.96 -1.05
CA VAL A 37 -9.31 -13.55 -0.65
C VAL A 37 -9.36 -12.66 -1.89
N ALA A 38 -8.56 -12.95 -2.92
CA ALA A 38 -8.58 -12.19 -4.18
C ALA A 38 -9.96 -12.19 -4.83
N GLU A 39 -10.62 -13.35 -4.91
CA GLU A 39 -11.99 -13.49 -5.44
C GLU A 39 -12.96 -12.54 -4.71
N HIS A 40 -12.95 -12.56 -3.37
CA HIS A 40 -13.85 -11.70 -2.60
C HIS A 40 -13.59 -10.20 -2.84
N TYR A 41 -12.32 -9.78 -2.91
CA TYR A 41 -11.99 -8.40 -3.27
C TYR A 41 -12.47 -8.04 -4.68
N VAL A 42 -12.25 -8.91 -5.67
CA VAL A 42 -12.68 -8.73 -7.06
C VAL A 42 -14.19 -8.53 -7.13
N GLU A 43 -14.97 -9.40 -6.48
CA GLU A 43 -16.44 -9.33 -6.44
C GLU A 43 -16.91 -8.00 -5.85
N VAL A 44 -16.38 -7.62 -4.68
CA VAL A 44 -16.76 -6.39 -3.99
C VAL A 44 -16.37 -5.16 -4.83
N CYS A 45 -15.13 -5.08 -5.30
CA CYS A 45 -14.66 -3.96 -6.12
C CYS A 45 -15.42 -3.85 -7.43
N SER A 46 -15.75 -4.97 -8.08
CA SER A 46 -16.55 -4.98 -9.31
C SER A 46 -17.97 -4.46 -9.07
N ARG A 47 -18.64 -4.87 -7.97
CA ARG A 47 -19.98 -4.37 -7.63
C ARG A 47 -19.99 -2.88 -7.33
N LEU A 48 -18.95 -2.38 -6.66
CA LEU A 48 -18.84 -0.97 -6.28
C LEU A 48 -18.20 -0.09 -7.36
N GLY A 49 -17.68 -0.66 -8.44
CA GLY A 49 -16.97 0.07 -9.50
C GLY A 49 -15.66 0.71 -9.01
N ILE A 50 -14.94 0.05 -8.10
CA ILE A 50 -13.67 0.54 -7.55
C ILE A 50 -12.51 -0.13 -8.31
N PRO A 51 -11.59 0.63 -8.94
CA PRO A 51 -10.40 0.07 -9.55
C PRO A 51 -9.53 -0.64 -8.49
N TYR A 52 -9.00 -1.81 -8.83
CA TYR A 52 -8.41 -2.72 -7.85
C TYR A 52 -7.06 -3.28 -8.28
N VAL A 53 -6.12 -3.34 -7.33
CA VAL A 53 -4.83 -4.02 -7.41
C VAL A 53 -4.71 -4.97 -6.22
N PHE A 54 -4.47 -6.26 -6.47
CA PHE A 54 -4.33 -7.25 -5.40
C PHE A 54 -2.96 -7.13 -4.74
N LYS A 55 -2.94 -7.00 -3.42
CA LYS A 55 -1.71 -6.91 -2.61
C LYS A 55 -1.44 -8.19 -1.84
N ALA A 56 -0.21 -8.68 -1.89
CA ALA A 56 0.33 -9.61 -0.90
C ALA A 56 1.85 -9.52 -0.82
N SER A 57 2.43 -9.91 0.32
CA SER A 57 3.88 -10.06 0.47
C SER A 57 4.27 -11.53 0.34
N TYR A 58 5.30 -11.84 -0.45
CA TYR A 58 5.87 -13.20 -0.52
C TYR A 58 6.81 -13.52 0.64
N ASP A 59 7.40 -12.49 1.26
CA ASP A 59 8.29 -12.59 2.41
C ASP A 59 8.01 -11.45 3.41
N LYS A 60 8.22 -11.72 4.70
CA LYS A 60 8.26 -10.72 5.77
C LYS A 60 9.69 -10.63 6.28
N ALA A 61 10.55 -9.90 5.56
CA ALA A 61 11.97 -9.80 5.84
C ALA A 61 12.35 -9.04 7.14
N ASN A 62 11.36 -8.47 7.84
CA ASN A 62 11.55 -7.54 8.96
C ASN A 62 10.74 -7.91 10.21
N ARG A 63 10.37 -9.18 10.38
CA ARG A 63 9.73 -9.64 11.63
C ARG A 63 10.66 -9.37 12.81
N SER A 64 10.08 -8.95 13.95
CA SER A 64 10.86 -8.70 15.16
C SER A 64 11.49 -9.96 15.76
N SER A 65 10.84 -11.12 15.61
CA SER A 65 11.34 -12.41 16.08
C SER A 65 11.73 -13.31 14.91
N ILE A 66 12.87 -13.98 15.02
CA ILE A 66 13.37 -14.94 14.04
C ILE A 66 12.46 -16.16 13.85
N HIS A 67 11.63 -16.47 14.84
CA HIS A 67 10.70 -17.60 14.82
C HIS A 67 9.34 -17.26 14.21
N SER A 68 9.13 -16.00 13.83
CA SER A 68 7.88 -15.57 13.21
C SER A 68 7.76 -16.11 11.79
N PHE A 69 6.54 -16.45 11.38
CA PHE A 69 6.24 -16.83 10.00
C PHE A 69 6.63 -15.72 9.01
N ARG A 70 7.20 -16.12 7.87
CA ARG A 70 7.71 -15.19 6.85
C ARG A 70 6.97 -15.23 5.53
N GLY A 71 6.17 -16.26 5.25
CA GLY A 71 5.58 -16.46 3.93
C GLY A 71 6.30 -17.54 3.13
N PRO A 72 5.86 -17.78 1.88
CA PRO A 72 6.35 -18.86 1.03
C PRO A 72 7.74 -18.58 0.42
N GLY A 73 8.25 -17.35 0.52
CA GLY A 73 9.47 -16.92 -0.14
C GLY A 73 9.22 -16.51 -1.60
N LEU A 74 10.28 -16.00 -2.25
CA LEU A 74 10.20 -15.35 -3.55
C LEU A 74 9.57 -16.25 -4.63
N ASP A 75 10.18 -17.40 -4.92
CA ASP A 75 9.80 -18.23 -6.08
C ASP A 75 8.36 -18.71 -6.00
N GLU A 76 7.95 -19.22 -4.84
CA GLU A 76 6.60 -19.74 -4.65
C GLU A 76 5.57 -18.60 -4.50
N GLY A 77 5.93 -17.50 -3.84
CA GLY A 77 5.06 -16.33 -3.74
C GLY A 77 4.77 -15.69 -5.09
N LEU A 78 5.78 -15.59 -5.98
CA LEU A 78 5.58 -15.07 -7.34
C LEU A 78 4.71 -16.00 -8.20
N LYS A 79 4.80 -17.32 -8.04
CA LYS A 79 3.86 -18.25 -8.71
C LYS A 79 2.42 -18.02 -8.26
N ILE A 80 2.18 -17.88 -6.95
CA ILE A 80 0.84 -17.62 -6.42
C ILE A 80 0.30 -16.28 -6.95
N LEU A 81 1.13 -15.23 -6.98
CA LEU A 81 0.72 -13.92 -7.51
C LEU A 81 0.43 -13.97 -9.02
N ALA A 82 1.22 -14.71 -9.80
CA ALA A 82 0.97 -14.93 -11.21
C ALA A 82 -0.37 -15.65 -11.43
N GLU A 83 -0.70 -16.61 -10.57
CA GLU A 83 -1.96 -17.33 -10.63
C GLU A 83 -3.18 -16.47 -10.27
N VAL A 84 -3.08 -15.64 -9.22
CA VAL A 84 -4.12 -14.64 -8.89
C VAL A 84 -4.40 -13.73 -10.11
N LYS A 85 -3.32 -13.25 -10.74
CA LYS A 85 -3.40 -12.41 -11.94
C LYS A 85 -4.07 -13.13 -13.11
N ALA A 86 -3.73 -14.40 -13.36
CA ALA A 86 -4.33 -15.19 -14.41
C ALA A 86 -5.81 -15.55 -14.15
N ALA A 87 -6.16 -15.86 -12.90
CA ALA A 87 -7.50 -16.28 -12.52
C ALA A 87 -8.52 -15.13 -12.58
N PHE A 88 -8.12 -13.93 -12.15
CA PHE A 88 -9.05 -12.81 -11.98
C PHE A 88 -8.78 -11.61 -12.89
N GLY A 89 -7.69 -11.63 -13.67
CA GLY A 89 -7.34 -10.53 -14.58
C GLY A 89 -7.00 -9.22 -13.86
N VAL A 90 -6.61 -9.28 -12.58
CA VAL A 90 -6.28 -8.09 -11.78
C VAL A 90 -4.76 -7.86 -11.73
N PRO A 91 -4.30 -6.60 -11.76
CA PRO A 91 -2.91 -6.31 -11.50
C PRO A 91 -2.55 -6.63 -10.04
N VAL A 92 -1.28 -6.95 -9.80
CA VAL A 92 -0.79 -7.33 -8.47
C VAL A 92 0.37 -6.46 -7.99
N ILE A 93 0.46 -6.29 -6.67
CA ILE A 93 1.53 -5.57 -5.97
C ILE A 93 2.17 -6.44 -4.89
N THR A 94 3.51 -6.46 -4.87
CA THR A 94 4.33 -7.05 -3.78
C THR A 94 5.45 -6.10 -3.38
N ASP A 95 5.98 -6.25 -2.17
CA ASP A 95 7.19 -5.58 -1.72
C ASP A 95 8.47 -6.35 -2.01
N VAL A 96 9.56 -5.61 -2.22
CA VAL A 96 10.89 -6.13 -2.61
C VAL A 96 11.91 -5.80 -1.52
N HIS A 97 12.72 -6.77 -1.10
CA HIS A 97 13.59 -6.63 0.08
C HIS A 97 15.08 -6.54 -0.23
N THR A 98 15.52 -7.06 -1.38
CA THR A 98 16.92 -6.99 -1.83
C THR A 98 16.99 -6.63 -3.31
N PRO A 99 18.11 -6.06 -3.80
CA PRO A 99 18.26 -5.66 -5.19
C PRO A 99 17.99 -6.79 -6.20
N GLU A 100 18.42 -8.01 -5.89
CA GLU A 100 18.31 -9.18 -6.77
C GLU A 100 16.87 -9.65 -6.95
N GLN A 101 15.99 -9.32 -6.01
CA GLN A 101 14.57 -9.65 -6.07
C GLN A 101 13.79 -8.71 -7.01
N ALA A 102 14.33 -7.54 -7.35
CA ALA A 102 13.58 -6.51 -8.08
C ALA A 102 13.14 -6.97 -9.47
N ALA A 103 14.07 -7.51 -10.26
CA ALA A 103 13.79 -8.00 -11.61
C ALA A 103 12.76 -9.16 -11.63
N PRO A 104 12.94 -10.29 -10.91
CA PRO A 104 11.97 -11.37 -10.94
C PRO A 104 10.59 -10.95 -10.38
N ALA A 105 10.54 -10.07 -9.37
CA ALA A 105 9.26 -9.55 -8.89
C ALA A 105 8.54 -8.70 -9.96
N ALA A 106 9.27 -7.88 -10.71
CA ALA A 106 8.72 -7.02 -11.76
C ALA A 106 8.28 -7.79 -13.03
N GLU A 107 8.76 -9.02 -13.24
CA GLU A 107 8.26 -9.88 -14.33
C GLU A 107 6.81 -10.31 -14.10
N VAL A 108 6.40 -10.45 -12.83
CA VAL A 108 5.05 -10.89 -12.45
C VAL A 108 4.17 -9.71 -12.03
N CYS A 109 4.70 -8.87 -11.14
CA CYS A 109 3.95 -7.81 -10.47
C CYS A 109 3.94 -6.50 -11.25
N ASP A 110 2.77 -5.90 -11.35
CA ASP A 110 2.56 -4.64 -12.06
C ASP A 110 3.03 -3.43 -11.25
N ILE A 111 3.06 -3.58 -9.92
CA ILE A 111 3.67 -2.64 -8.97
C ILE A 111 4.63 -3.41 -8.08
N ILE A 112 5.83 -2.87 -7.88
CA ILE A 112 6.74 -3.33 -6.82
C ILE A 112 6.88 -2.25 -5.75
N GLN A 113 6.83 -2.65 -4.49
CA GLN A 113 6.79 -1.74 -3.34
C GLN A 113 8.15 -1.68 -2.65
N LEU A 114 8.62 -0.46 -2.40
CA LEU A 114 9.82 -0.21 -1.61
C LEU A 114 9.44 -0.15 -0.11
N PRO A 115 9.92 -1.10 0.73
CA PRO A 115 9.55 -1.14 2.14
C PRO A 115 10.01 0.11 2.91
N ALA A 116 9.23 0.50 3.92
CA ALA A 116 9.47 1.70 4.74
C ALA A 116 10.90 1.75 5.31
N PHE A 117 11.41 0.67 5.91
CA PHE A 117 12.76 0.67 6.49
C PHE A 117 13.89 0.74 5.46
N LEU A 118 13.59 0.42 4.20
CA LEU A 118 14.57 0.34 3.13
C LEU A 118 14.51 1.55 2.18
N ALA A 119 13.62 2.51 2.41
CA ALA A 119 13.30 3.55 1.44
C ALA A 119 14.48 4.51 1.12
N ARG A 120 15.54 4.48 1.91
CA ARG A 120 16.77 5.28 1.70
C ARG A 120 17.91 4.51 1.04
N GLN A 121 17.79 3.18 0.88
CA GLN A 121 18.86 2.31 0.38
C GLN A 121 19.04 2.48 -1.13
N THR A 122 20.10 3.17 -1.53
CA THR A 122 20.29 3.61 -2.92
C THR A 122 20.41 2.43 -3.90
N ASP A 123 21.09 1.33 -3.53
CA ASP A 123 21.25 0.18 -4.43
C ASP A 123 19.92 -0.53 -4.70
N LEU A 124 19.07 -0.66 -3.68
CA LEU A 124 17.73 -1.21 -3.85
C LEU A 124 16.86 -0.28 -4.71
N VAL A 125 16.93 1.04 -4.48
CA VAL A 125 16.22 2.03 -5.32
C VAL A 125 16.64 1.93 -6.77
N ALA A 126 17.95 1.86 -7.04
CA ALA A 126 18.49 1.76 -8.40
C ALA A 126 18.05 0.45 -9.08
N ALA A 127 18.11 -0.68 -8.38
CA ALA A 127 17.67 -1.98 -8.89
C ALA A 127 16.17 -2.00 -9.20
N MET A 128 15.33 -1.45 -8.31
CA MET A 128 13.90 -1.32 -8.54
C MET A 128 13.58 -0.37 -9.70
N ALA A 129 14.29 0.75 -9.81
CA ALA A 129 14.11 1.71 -10.90
C ALA A 129 14.41 1.07 -12.27
N ALA A 130 15.49 0.29 -12.36
CA ALA A 130 15.93 -0.38 -13.57
C ALA A 130 14.90 -1.37 -14.16
N THR A 131 13.94 -1.84 -13.35
CA THR A 131 12.86 -2.71 -13.83
C THR A 131 11.83 -2.01 -14.72
N GLY A 132 11.71 -0.68 -14.63
CA GLY A 132 10.66 0.10 -15.31
C GLY A 132 9.23 -0.13 -14.80
N ALA A 133 9.05 -0.98 -13.77
CA ALA A 133 7.77 -1.22 -13.11
C ALA A 133 7.28 0.04 -12.38
N ALA A 134 5.98 0.10 -12.08
CA ALA A 134 5.45 1.13 -11.20
C ALA A 134 5.94 0.87 -9.77
N ILE A 135 6.32 1.94 -9.05
CA ILE A 135 6.89 1.83 -7.71
C ILE A 135 5.94 2.41 -6.69
N ASN A 136 5.57 1.62 -5.68
CA ASN A 136 4.92 2.14 -4.48
C ASN A 136 5.95 2.39 -3.39
N ILE A 137 6.17 3.64 -2.97
CA ILE A 137 7.17 3.97 -1.97
C ILE A 137 6.49 4.13 -0.61
N LYS A 138 6.70 3.18 0.31
CA LYS A 138 6.21 3.33 1.68
C LYS A 138 7.01 4.41 2.39
N LYS A 139 6.35 5.50 2.80
CA LYS A 139 6.99 6.54 3.61
C LYS A 139 7.51 5.93 4.92
N PRO A 140 8.79 6.07 5.25
CA PRO A 140 9.29 5.61 6.53
C PRO A 140 8.66 6.38 7.70
N GLN A 141 8.45 5.69 8.81
CA GLN A 141 7.87 6.27 10.02
C GLN A 141 8.78 7.36 10.64
N PHE A 142 10.05 7.37 10.26
CA PHE A 142 11.07 8.31 10.71
C PHE A 142 11.39 9.44 9.70
N LEU A 143 10.74 9.48 8.53
CA LEU A 143 10.94 10.56 7.56
C LEU A 143 9.77 11.54 7.59
N SER A 144 10.11 12.83 7.45
CA SER A 144 9.12 13.88 7.22
C SER A 144 8.51 13.77 5.82
N PRO A 145 7.28 14.27 5.62
CA PRO A 145 6.64 14.32 4.30
C PRO A 145 7.51 14.99 3.21
N SER A 146 8.20 16.09 3.53
CA SER A 146 9.03 16.82 2.58
C SER A 146 10.28 16.06 2.14
N GLN A 147 10.82 15.17 2.99
CA GLN A 147 12.00 14.38 2.65
C GLN A 147 11.73 13.30 1.61
N MET A 148 10.46 12.97 1.35
CA MET A 148 10.07 12.03 0.29
C MET A 148 10.49 12.51 -1.11
N ALA A 149 10.64 13.82 -1.30
CA ALA A 149 11.13 14.40 -2.56
C ALA A 149 12.48 13.81 -2.98
N ASN A 150 13.40 13.58 -2.02
CA ASN A 150 14.70 12.99 -2.32
C ASN A 150 14.59 11.55 -2.84
N ILE A 151 13.60 10.78 -2.38
CA ILE A 151 13.43 9.38 -2.82
C ILE A 151 12.79 9.37 -4.21
N VAL A 152 11.82 10.24 -4.47
CA VAL A 152 11.23 10.45 -5.79
C VAL A 152 12.30 10.87 -6.80
N GLU A 153 13.17 11.81 -6.43
CA GLU A 153 14.29 12.26 -7.25
C GLU A 153 15.29 11.12 -7.52
N LYS A 154 15.65 10.31 -6.52
CA LYS A 154 16.52 9.14 -6.74
C LYS A 154 15.96 8.18 -7.79
N PHE A 155 14.66 7.87 -7.75
CA PHE A 155 14.03 7.02 -8.77
C PHE A 155 14.10 7.67 -10.16
N ALA A 156 13.84 8.98 -10.24
CA ALA A 156 13.92 9.74 -11.49
C ALA A 156 15.34 9.74 -12.08
N GLU A 157 16.37 9.98 -11.26
CA GLU A 157 17.79 9.91 -11.66
C GLU A 157 18.21 8.50 -12.10
N CYS A 158 17.57 7.47 -11.54
CA CYS A 158 17.73 6.07 -11.98
C CYS A 158 16.84 5.71 -13.19
N GLY A 159 16.17 6.69 -13.82
CA GLY A 159 15.41 6.51 -15.05
C GLY A 159 13.95 6.07 -14.88
N ASN A 160 13.40 6.03 -13.67
CA ASN A 160 12.02 5.63 -13.42
C ASN A 160 11.20 6.74 -12.74
N THR A 161 10.22 7.27 -13.46
CA THR A 161 9.31 8.32 -12.94
C THR A 161 7.92 7.81 -12.57
N ARG A 162 7.67 6.49 -12.71
CA ARG A 162 6.38 5.83 -12.44
C ARG A 162 6.25 5.51 -10.95
N VAL A 163 6.34 6.53 -10.11
CA VAL A 163 6.37 6.39 -8.65
C VAL A 163 5.09 6.91 -7.99
N MET A 164 4.71 6.26 -6.90
CA MET A 164 3.62 6.65 -6.00
C MET A 164 4.17 6.71 -4.57
N LEU A 165 3.59 7.56 -3.73
CA LEU A 165 3.97 7.67 -2.32
C LEU A 165 2.88 7.12 -1.43
N CYS A 166 3.25 6.31 -0.45
CA CYS A 166 2.31 5.62 0.43
C CYS A 166 2.55 5.99 1.89
N GLU A 167 1.64 6.80 2.44
CA GLU A 167 1.63 7.18 3.86
C GLU A 167 1.24 5.96 4.72
N ARG A 168 1.92 5.77 5.85
CA ARG A 168 1.71 4.63 6.76
C ARG A 168 1.91 4.98 8.25
N GLY A 169 1.85 6.27 8.57
CA GLY A 169 2.09 6.82 9.90
C GLY A 169 3.54 7.26 10.13
N SER A 170 3.71 8.12 11.12
CA SER A 170 4.98 8.60 11.64
C SER A 170 5.11 8.23 13.12
N ASN A 171 6.33 7.97 13.59
CA ASN A 171 6.59 7.63 14.99
C ASN A 171 6.10 8.76 15.91
N PHE A 172 5.33 8.41 16.93
CA PHE A 172 4.81 9.34 17.93
C PHE A 172 5.12 8.83 19.33
N GLY A 173 6.28 9.25 19.85
CA GLY A 173 6.86 8.63 21.04
C GLY A 173 7.33 7.19 20.75
N TYR A 174 7.37 6.36 21.79
CA TYR A 174 7.73 4.95 21.65
C TYR A 174 6.52 4.11 21.24
N ASP A 175 6.77 3.10 20.41
CA ASP A 175 5.84 2.01 20.09
C ASP A 175 4.46 2.44 19.51
N ASN A 176 4.35 3.67 19.02
CA ASN A 176 3.09 4.21 18.51
C ASN A 176 3.28 5.05 17.24
N LEU A 177 2.19 5.16 16.47
CA LEU A 177 2.12 5.92 15.22
C LEU A 177 0.98 6.93 15.24
N VAL A 178 1.24 8.07 14.60
CA VAL A 178 0.25 9.09 14.26
C VAL A 178 0.30 9.38 12.76
N VAL A 179 -0.85 9.67 12.16
CA VAL A 179 -0.93 10.14 10.77
C VAL A 179 -1.15 11.65 10.79
N ASP A 180 -0.15 12.40 10.32
CA ASP A 180 -0.31 13.82 10.05
C ASP A 180 -1.02 14.01 8.71
N MET A 181 -2.31 14.34 8.76
CA MET A 181 -3.13 14.58 7.57
C MET A 181 -2.62 15.74 6.72
N LEU A 182 -1.92 16.72 7.32
CA LEU A 182 -1.30 17.83 6.58
C LEU A 182 -0.12 17.35 5.72
N GLY A 183 0.50 16.23 6.10
CA GLY A 183 1.61 15.61 5.39
C GLY A 183 1.29 15.25 3.94
N PHE A 184 0.05 14.87 3.63
CA PHE A 184 -0.37 14.64 2.24
C PHE A 184 -0.23 15.90 1.38
N GLY A 185 -0.69 17.05 1.88
CA GLY A 185 -0.55 18.33 1.18
C GLY A 185 0.92 18.75 0.99
N VAL A 186 1.76 18.47 1.98
CA VAL A 186 3.21 18.69 1.86
C VAL A 186 3.83 17.78 0.79
N MET A 187 3.47 16.49 0.74
CA MET A 187 3.95 15.57 -0.30
C MET A 187 3.47 15.99 -1.69
N LYS A 188 2.20 16.40 -1.87
CA LYS A 188 1.70 16.91 -3.17
C LYS A 188 2.60 18.04 -3.70
N ARG A 189 2.91 19.03 -2.85
CA ARG A 189 3.73 20.20 -3.23
C ARG A 189 5.20 19.87 -3.46
N SER A 190 5.81 19.10 -2.56
CA SER A 190 7.25 18.83 -2.58
C SER A 190 7.67 17.71 -3.53
N CYS A 191 6.76 16.82 -3.90
CA CYS A 191 7.06 15.60 -4.67
C CYS A 191 6.46 15.63 -6.08
N ASN A 192 6.31 16.81 -6.69
CA ASN A 192 5.79 16.97 -8.06
C ASN A 192 4.40 16.34 -8.29
N ASP A 193 3.53 16.41 -7.29
CA ASP A 193 2.16 15.89 -7.33
C ASP A 193 2.05 14.44 -7.86
N VAL A 194 3.01 13.60 -7.47
CA VAL A 194 2.93 12.14 -7.69
C VAL A 194 1.71 11.56 -6.95
N PRO A 195 1.15 10.43 -7.42
CA PRO A 195 -0.02 9.86 -6.77
C PRO A 195 0.26 9.47 -5.32
N LEU A 196 -0.65 9.86 -4.43
CA LEU A 196 -0.58 9.59 -2.99
C LEU A 196 -1.57 8.49 -2.61
N ILE A 197 -1.04 7.48 -1.94
CA ILE A 197 -1.76 6.32 -1.41
C ILE A 197 -1.75 6.41 0.11
N PHE A 198 -2.84 6.02 0.77
CA PHE A 198 -2.87 5.89 2.23
C PHE A 198 -2.96 4.43 2.66
N ASP A 199 -1.92 3.93 3.33
CA ASP A 199 -1.92 2.64 4.00
C ASP A 199 -2.53 2.76 5.40
N VAL A 200 -3.85 2.60 5.44
CA VAL A 200 -4.61 2.70 6.68
C VAL A 200 -4.30 1.54 7.62
N THR A 201 -4.01 0.34 7.08
CA THR A 201 -3.72 -0.85 7.89
C THR A 201 -2.46 -0.64 8.71
N HIS A 202 -1.34 -0.29 8.08
CA HIS A 202 -0.08 -0.17 8.79
C HIS A 202 0.03 1.13 9.61
N ALA A 203 -0.77 2.15 9.29
CA ALA A 203 -0.90 3.35 10.13
C ALA A 203 -1.53 3.07 11.50
N LEU A 204 -2.30 1.97 11.63
CA LEU A 204 -2.92 1.56 12.89
C LEU A 204 -2.01 0.72 13.78
N GLN A 205 -0.82 0.35 13.30
CA GLN A 205 0.14 -0.37 14.12
C GLN A 205 0.50 0.43 15.38
N CYS A 206 0.64 -0.31 16.47
CA CYS A 206 1.16 0.10 17.76
C CYS A 206 1.71 -1.16 18.43
N ARG A 207 2.51 -1.02 19.48
CA ARG A 207 3.05 -2.18 20.20
C ARG A 207 2.94 -1.97 21.71
N ASP A 208 2.72 -3.07 22.42
CA ASP A 208 2.92 -3.09 23.86
C ASP A 208 4.42 -3.16 24.15
N THR A 209 4.88 -2.46 25.19
CA THR A 209 6.27 -2.52 25.63
C THR A 209 6.63 -3.96 25.98
N GLY A 210 7.61 -4.53 25.27
CA GLY A 210 8.05 -5.93 25.46
C GLY A 210 7.27 -6.98 24.64
N GLY A 211 6.34 -6.57 23.79
CA GLY A 211 5.59 -7.48 22.92
C GLY A 211 6.45 -8.12 21.81
N ALA A 212 6.31 -9.43 21.62
CA ALA A 212 7.04 -10.22 20.61
C ALA A 212 6.61 -9.95 19.15
N ALA A 213 5.44 -9.31 18.95
CA ALA A 213 4.87 -8.96 17.64
C ALA A 213 4.23 -7.56 17.68
N SER A 214 3.84 -7.04 16.51
CA SER A 214 3.08 -5.79 16.44
C SER A 214 1.66 -6.00 16.96
N GLY A 215 1.19 -5.06 17.77
CA GLY A 215 -0.24 -4.85 18.03
C GLY A 215 -0.88 -4.05 16.89
N GLY A 216 -2.08 -3.54 17.15
CA GLY A 216 -2.86 -2.82 16.15
C GLY A 216 -4.20 -2.32 16.66
N ARG A 217 -4.81 -1.44 15.87
CA ARG A 217 -6.06 -0.73 16.20
C ARG A 217 -7.13 -0.93 15.13
N ARG A 218 -7.30 -2.17 14.62
CA ARG A 218 -8.26 -2.46 13.52
C ARG A 218 -9.68 -1.93 13.76
N SER A 219 -10.12 -1.80 15.01
CA SER A 219 -11.43 -1.24 15.36
C SER A 219 -11.62 0.22 14.92
N GLN A 220 -10.53 0.94 14.65
CA GLN A 220 -10.53 2.35 14.23
C GLN A 220 -10.23 2.55 12.74
N VAL A 221 -10.23 1.46 11.95
CA VAL A 221 -9.84 1.49 10.54
C VAL A 221 -10.78 2.35 9.69
N VAL A 222 -12.08 2.37 10.00
CA VAL A 222 -13.07 3.12 9.24
C VAL A 222 -12.91 4.63 9.48
N GLU A 223 -12.70 5.04 10.73
CA GLU A 223 -12.44 6.43 11.12
C GLU A 223 -11.18 6.95 10.44
N LEU A 224 -10.10 6.19 10.51
CA LEU A 224 -8.82 6.62 9.97
C LEU A 224 -8.85 6.66 8.43
N ALA A 225 -9.43 5.64 7.78
CA ALA A 225 -9.58 5.61 6.33
C ALA A 225 -10.37 6.82 5.82
N ARG A 226 -11.55 7.10 6.40
CA ARG A 226 -12.38 8.25 6.03
C ARG A 226 -11.62 9.58 6.20
N SER A 227 -10.84 9.71 7.27
CA SER A 227 -10.05 10.92 7.53
C SER A 227 -9.01 11.18 6.44
N GLY A 228 -8.28 10.13 6.01
CA GLY A 228 -7.30 10.27 4.93
C GLY A 228 -7.95 10.48 3.57
N MET A 229 -9.00 9.71 3.25
CA MET A 229 -9.68 9.78 1.95
C MET A 229 -10.40 11.11 1.72
N ALA A 230 -10.82 11.80 2.78
CA ALA A 230 -11.38 13.14 2.69
C ALA A 230 -10.41 14.21 2.11
N LEU A 231 -9.10 13.91 1.99
CA LEU A 231 -8.09 14.82 1.44
C LEU A 231 -7.94 14.72 -0.09
N GLY A 232 -8.72 13.85 -0.73
CA GLY A 232 -8.64 13.57 -2.16
C GLY A 232 -7.29 12.92 -2.52
N LEU A 233 -7.18 11.62 -2.28
CA LEU A 233 -5.98 10.82 -2.53
C LEU A 233 -6.14 9.96 -3.79
N ALA A 234 -5.04 9.49 -4.36
CA ALA A 234 -5.06 8.62 -5.53
C ALA A 234 -5.48 7.18 -5.21
N GLY A 235 -5.32 6.76 -3.95
CA GLY A 235 -5.69 5.42 -3.56
C GLY A 235 -5.63 5.13 -2.07
N LEU A 236 -6.15 3.97 -1.72
CA LEU A 236 -6.15 3.41 -0.38
C LEU A 236 -5.43 2.07 -0.43
N PHE A 237 -4.50 1.84 0.49
CA PHE A 237 -3.88 0.55 0.72
C PHE A 237 -4.53 -0.09 1.95
N LEU A 238 -4.98 -1.34 1.81
CA LEU A 238 -5.76 -2.04 2.84
C LEU A 238 -5.43 -3.54 2.86
N GLU A 239 -5.20 -4.07 4.04
CA GLU A 239 -5.09 -5.51 4.27
C GLU A 239 -6.30 -6.01 5.08
N ALA A 240 -6.85 -7.14 4.65
CA ALA A 240 -7.92 -7.84 5.33
C ALA A 240 -7.58 -9.33 5.54
N HIS A 241 -8.33 -9.96 6.44
CA HIS A 241 -8.22 -11.39 6.71
C HIS A 241 -9.61 -11.96 7.08
N PRO A 242 -9.97 -13.20 6.67
CA PRO A 242 -11.23 -13.83 7.08
C PRO A 242 -11.38 -13.93 8.60
N ASP A 243 -10.26 -14.18 9.29
CA ASP A 243 -10.18 -14.25 10.76
C ASP A 243 -8.92 -13.52 11.25
N PRO A 244 -8.96 -12.18 11.44
CA PRO A 244 -7.76 -11.39 11.75
C PRO A 244 -6.97 -11.86 12.98
N ASP A 245 -7.62 -12.53 13.94
CA ASP A 245 -6.94 -13.05 15.13
C ASP A 245 -6.07 -14.28 14.83
N LYS A 246 -6.29 -14.94 13.69
CA LYS A 246 -5.47 -16.06 13.19
C LYS A 246 -4.46 -15.68 12.12
N ALA A 247 -4.43 -14.43 11.66
CA ALA A 247 -3.50 -14.00 10.62
C ALA A 247 -2.04 -14.17 11.07
N LEU A 248 -1.18 -14.67 10.19
CA LEU A 248 0.22 -14.99 10.53
C LEU A 248 1.13 -13.75 10.68
N CYS A 249 0.65 -12.58 10.25
CA CYS A 249 1.31 -11.29 10.41
C CYS A 249 0.28 -10.14 10.40
N ASP A 250 0.47 -9.15 11.26
CA ASP A 250 -0.32 -7.90 11.35
C ASP A 250 -1.84 -8.04 11.51
N GLY A 251 -2.33 -9.21 11.94
CA GLY A 251 -3.74 -9.47 12.28
C GLY A 251 -4.43 -8.41 13.16
N PRO A 252 -3.76 -7.85 14.20
CA PRO A 252 -4.33 -6.77 15.02
C PRO A 252 -4.71 -5.49 14.26
N SER A 253 -4.19 -5.28 13.05
CA SER A 253 -4.52 -4.13 12.19
C SER A 253 -5.31 -4.51 10.92
N ALA A 254 -5.51 -5.80 10.66
CA ALA A 254 -6.23 -6.27 9.48
C ALA A 254 -7.75 -6.08 9.63
N LEU A 255 -8.40 -5.66 8.54
CA LEU A 255 -9.86 -5.59 8.47
C LEU A 255 -10.45 -7.02 8.44
N PRO A 256 -11.53 -7.32 9.19
CA PRO A 256 -12.28 -8.55 8.97
C PRO A 256 -12.83 -8.59 7.55
N LEU A 257 -12.51 -9.63 6.77
CA LEU A 257 -12.83 -9.68 5.34
C LEU A 257 -14.34 -9.51 5.05
N SER A 258 -15.20 -10.04 5.92
CA SER A 258 -16.66 -9.90 5.81
C SER A 258 -17.16 -8.45 5.91
N GLN A 259 -16.34 -7.52 6.40
CA GLN A 259 -16.64 -6.09 6.49
C GLN A 259 -16.14 -5.29 5.29
N LEU A 260 -15.51 -5.93 4.30
CA LEU A 260 -14.88 -5.24 3.17
C LEU A 260 -15.87 -4.38 2.38
N GLU A 261 -17.02 -4.94 2.02
CA GLU A 261 -18.04 -4.22 1.24
C GLU A 261 -18.62 -3.00 1.96
N PRO A 262 -19.18 -3.10 3.19
CA PRO A 262 -19.68 -1.91 3.89
C PRO A 262 -18.58 -0.90 4.22
N PHE A 263 -17.33 -1.34 4.39
CA PHE A 263 -16.18 -0.43 4.52
C PHE A 263 -15.94 0.36 3.22
N LEU A 264 -15.84 -0.32 2.08
CA LEU A 264 -15.55 0.31 0.80
C LEU A 264 -16.71 1.19 0.30
N GLN A 265 -17.95 0.86 0.61
CA GLN A 265 -19.10 1.73 0.34
C GLN A 265 -18.94 3.10 1.01
N GLN A 266 -18.52 3.14 2.28
CA GLN A 266 -18.28 4.39 3.00
C GLN A 266 -17.08 5.16 2.44
N VAL A 267 -15.97 4.45 2.17
CA VAL A 267 -14.77 5.06 1.59
C VAL A 267 -15.07 5.67 0.23
N LYS A 268 -15.78 4.95 -0.64
CA LYS A 268 -16.17 5.43 -1.96
C LYS A 268 -17.08 6.65 -1.87
N ALA A 269 -18.07 6.65 -0.97
CA ALA A 269 -18.93 7.80 -0.78
C ALA A 269 -18.17 9.06 -0.35
N VAL A 270 -17.14 8.93 0.51
CA VAL A 270 -16.26 10.04 0.87
C VAL A 270 -15.43 10.50 -0.34
N ASP A 271 -14.80 9.57 -1.07
CA ASP A 271 -13.98 9.90 -2.25
C ASP A 271 -14.80 10.61 -3.33
N ASP A 272 -15.96 10.06 -3.70
CA ASP A 272 -16.87 10.64 -4.69
C ASP A 272 -17.25 12.08 -4.31
N LEU A 273 -17.59 12.31 -3.03
CA LEU A 273 -17.94 13.64 -2.54
C LEU A 273 -16.74 14.59 -2.66
N VAL A 274 -15.60 14.27 -2.07
CA VAL A 274 -14.47 15.23 -2.01
C VAL A 274 -13.84 15.49 -3.38
N LYS A 275 -13.86 14.50 -4.29
CA LYS A 275 -13.38 14.67 -5.67
C LYS A 275 -14.34 15.50 -6.53
N SER A 276 -15.61 15.66 -6.11
CA SER A 276 -16.57 16.55 -6.77
C SER A 276 -16.44 18.03 -6.36
N LEU A 277 -15.73 18.31 -5.26
CA LEU A 277 -15.58 19.66 -4.74
C LEU A 277 -14.51 20.44 -5.53
N PRO A 278 -14.77 21.72 -5.89
CA PRO A 278 -13.75 22.55 -6.52
C PRO A 278 -12.61 22.84 -5.53
N PRO A 279 -11.34 22.90 -6.00
CA PRO A 279 -10.23 23.26 -5.14
C PRO A 279 -10.38 24.71 -4.64
N LEU A 280 -10.10 24.91 -3.35
CA LEU A 280 -9.95 26.24 -2.77
C LEU A 280 -8.46 26.60 -2.72
N HIS A 281 -8.14 27.80 -3.18
CA HIS A 281 -6.80 28.37 -3.08
C HIS A 281 -6.77 29.31 -1.87
N ILE A 282 -5.97 28.96 -0.87
CA ILE A 282 -5.81 29.69 0.40
C ILE A 282 -4.31 30.00 0.52
N ASP A 283 -3.99 31.29 0.62
CA ASP A 283 -2.61 31.82 0.69
C ASP A 283 -1.95 31.62 2.06
#